data_AF-A0A538P7W2-F1
#
_entry.id   AF-A0A538P7W2-F1
#
_cell.length_a   1.000
_cell.length_b   1.000
_cell.length_c   1.000
_cell.angle_alpha   90.00
_cell.angle_beta   90.00
_cell.angle_gamma   90.00
#
_symmetry.space_group_name_H-M   'P 1'
#
loop_
_entity.id
_entity.type
_entity.pdbx_description
1 polymer ?
#
loop_
_entity_poly.entity_id
_entity_poly.type
_entity_poly.pdbx_seq_one_letter_code
_entity_poly.pdbx_strand_id
1 'polypeptide(L)'
;MKRNVNSESGEGVFSLDTSISNSPSWFASLVNQIRELRAERKNPATPVQITAEPDPAALQQFVETSSPLSGLFGEIRELIHDTFHPRKIESTVAPVEVDEIWSKPKTGLPRLLSVGVHVLIVALALVPWATQPTITKANETAVLVYMPSDLVLNLPQTDDKSGGGGGGGKKQLTPPSLGKLPKAADKQFVPPDPEPPKNPDPTLIVEPTVVAPQLAQLPQVNLLNLGDPAGVVGPPSSGPGVGGGIGTGSGRGVGEGKGPGVGPGEGGGFGGGVFRVGGGVTPPSVIQRIEPQYSEEARKARYQG
;
A
#
# COMPACT_ATOMS: atom_id res chain seq x y z
N MET A 1 -70.80 -9.75 -17.39
CA MET A 1 -69.75 -10.70 -17.84
C MET A 1 -68.38 -10.14 -17.47
N LYS A 2 -67.43 -11.03 -17.15
CA LYS A 2 -66.11 -10.79 -16.51
C LYS A 2 -65.14 -9.87 -17.30
N ARG A 3 -64.13 -9.35 -16.58
CA ARG A 3 -62.89 -8.72 -17.09
C ARG A 3 -62.03 -9.69 -17.92
N ASN A 4 -61.27 -9.10 -18.85
CA ASN A 4 -59.90 -9.48 -19.27
C ASN A 4 -59.33 -8.18 -19.90
N VAL A 5 -58.44 -7.35 -19.32
CA VAL A 5 -57.05 -7.50 -18.82
C VAL A 5 -56.13 -8.20 -19.82
N ASN A 6 -55.56 -7.38 -20.72
CA ASN A 6 -54.20 -7.47 -21.30
C ASN A 6 -54.16 -6.89 -22.73
N SER A 7 -53.90 -5.58 -22.84
CA SER A 7 -53.15 -5.03 -23.97
C SER A 7 -52.30 -3.88 -23.43
N GLU A 8 -51.19 -4.23 -22.77
CA GLU A 8 -50.11 -3.27 -22.58
C GLU A 8 -49.59 -2.91 -23.97
N SER A 9 -49.67 -1.62 -24.29
CA SER A 9 -49.00 -0.99 -25.41
C SER A 9 -47.50 -1.19 -25.23
N GLY A 10 -46.90 -2.06 -26.04
CA GLY A 10 -45.45 -2.11 -26.18
C GLY A 10 -44.97 -0.75 -26.68
N GLU A 11 -44.26 -0.01 -25.84
CA GLU A 11 -43.56 1.20 -26.26
C GLU A 11 -42.52 0.81 -27.31
N GLY A 12 -42.67 1.43 -28.49
CA GLY A 12 -41.83 1.20 -29.65
C GLY A 12 -40.36 1.42 -29.34
N VAL A 13 -39.57 0.39 -29.65
CA VAL A 13 -38.12 0.45 -29.74
C VAL A 13 -37.81 1.35 -30.96
N PHE A 14 -37.34 2.57 -30.68
CA PHE A 14 -37.07 3.68 -31.62
C PHE A 14 -38.30 4.43 -32.18
N SER A 15 -38.73 5.46 -31.46
CA SER A 15 -39.41 6.60 -32.09
C SER A 15 -38.40 7.37 -32.94
N LEU A 16 -38.50 7.25 -34.27
CA LEU A 16 -37.68 7.97 -35.25
C LEU A 16 -37.96 9.49 -35.30
N ASP A 17 -38.78 10.02 -34.38
CA ASP A 17 -39.10 11.44 -34.22
C ASP A 17 -38.32 12.10 -33.07
N THR A 18 -37.06 11.72 -32.85
CA THR A 18 -36.17 12.54 -32.00
C THR A 18 -35.49 13.61 -32.85
N SER A 19 -36.23 14.70 -33.09
CA SER A 19 -35.60 16.00 -33.33
C SER A 19 -34.57 16.25 -32.21
N ILE A 20 -33.33 16.54 -32.58
CA ILE A 20 -32.18 16.74 -31.65
C ILE A 20 -32.49 17.81 -30.58
N SER A 21 -33.49 18.67 -30.82
CA SER A 21 -33.94 19.74 -29.93
C SER A 21 -34.76 19.29 -28.71
N ASN A 22 -35.27 18.05 -28.66
CA ASN A 22 -36.08 17.55 -27.52
C ASN A 22 -35.51 16.26 -26.91
N SER A 23 -34.18 16.17 -26.78
CA SER A 23 -33.58 15.12 -25.95
C SER A 23 -33.85 15.41 -24.46
N PRO A 24 -34.37 14.45 -23.67
CA PRO A 24 -34.46 14.62 -22.22
C PRO A 24 -33.07 14.85 -21.64
N SER A 25 -33.00 15.55 -20.50
CA SER A 25 -31.72 15.84 -19.85
C SER A 25 -30.88 14.56 -19.71
N TRP A 26 -29.56 14.65 -19.95
CA TRP A 26 -28.67 13.48 -19.96
C TRP A 26 -28.77 12.64 -18.67
N PHE A 27 -29.10 13.28 -17.54
CA PHE A 27 -29.35 12.62 -16.27
C PHE A 27 -30.62 11.74 -16.29
N ALA A 28 -31.70 12.20 -16.92
CA ALA A 28 -32.92 11.40 -17.08
C ALA A 28 -32.66 10.18 -17.97
N SER A 29 -31.87 10.35 -19.04
CA SER A 29 -31.40 9.24 -19.88
C SER A 29 -30.58 8.23 -19.06
N LEU A 30 -29.64 8.69 -18.23
CA LEU A 30 -28.83 7.83 -17.36
C LEU A 30 -29.68 7.04 -16.34
N VAL A 31 -30.66 7.70 -15.71
CA VAL A 31 -31.56 7.05 -14.74
C VAL A 31 -32.42 5.98 -15.42
N ASN A 32 -32.93 6.26 -16.62
CA ASN A 32 -33.68 5.29 -17.41
C ASN A 32 -32.81 4.09 -17.79
N GLN A 33 -31.58 4.32 -18.22
CA GLN A 33 -30.62 3.27 -18.56
C GLN A 33 -30.29 2.37 -17.36
N ILE A 34 -30.08 2.95 -16.17
CA ILE A 34 -29.85 2.18 -14.93
C ILE A 34 -31.08 1.35 -14.55
N ARG A 35 -32.28 1.92 -14.73
CA ARG A 35 -33.54 1.23 -14.46
C ARG A 35 -33.75 0.05 -15.41
N GLU A 36 -33.43 0.24 -16.69
CA GLU A 36 -33.53 -0.77 -17.74
C GLU A 36 -32.55 -1.92 -17.49
N LEU A 37 -31.28 -1.64 -17.18
CA LEU A 37 -30.29 -2.66 -16.81
C LEU A 37 -30.73 -3.48 -15.58
N ARG A 38 -31.37 -2.83 -14.61
CA ARG A 38 -31.91 -3.52 -13.43
C ARG A 38 -33.12 -4.40 -13.78
N ALA A 39 -33.94 -3.99 -14.75
CA ALA A 39 -35.06 -4.77 -15.25
C ALA A 39 -34.59 -5.98 -16.07
N GLU A 40 -33.62 -5.79 -16.96
CA GLU A 40 -33.00 -6.84 -17.77
C GLU A 40 -32.30 -7.89 -16.90
N ARG A 41 -31.63 -7.48 -15.81
CA ARG A 41 -31.05 -8.42 -14.83
C ARG A 41 -32.11 -9.28 -14.13
N LYS A 42 -33.32 -8.75 -13.92
CA LYS A 42 -34.42 -9.49 -13.29
C LYS A 42 -35.10 -10.44 -14.28
N ASN A 43 -35.25 -10.02 -15.54
CA ASN A 43 -35.89 -10.77 -16.61
C ASN A 43 -34.98 -10.75 -17.85
N PRO A 44 -34.04 -11.70 -17.99
CA PRO A 44 -33.15 -11.71 -19.15
C PRO A 44 -33.95 -11.92 -20.43
N ALA A 45 -33.68 -11.11 -21.46
CA ALA A 45 -34.30 -11.27 -22.77
C ALA A 45 -33.90 -12.62 -23.37
N THR A 46 -34.85 -13.28 -24.04
CA THR A 46 -34.56 -14.52 -24.77
C THR A 46 -33.54 -14.24 -25.88
N PRO A 47 -32.53 -15.11 -26.07
CA PRO A 47 -31.52 -14.89 -27.10
C PRO A 47 -32.16 -14.81 -28.48
N VAL A 48 -31.84 -13.74 -29.22
CA VAL A 48 -32.29 -13.54 -30.59
C VAL A 48 -31.65 -14.61 -31.46
N GLN A 49 -32.44 -15.53 -32.00
CA GLN A 49 -31.97 -16.49 -33.00
C GLN A 49 -31.88 -15.77 -34.33
N ILE A 50 -30.65 -15.52 -34.80
CA ILE A 50 -30.38 -15.03 -36.15
C ILE A 50 -30.76 -16.16 -37.11
N THR A 51 -31.97 -16.11 -37.67
CA THR A 51 -32.48 -17.11 -38.63
C THR A 51 -32.01 -16.86 -40.07
N ALA A 52 -31.23 -15.80 -40.31
CA ALA A 52 -30.66 -15.51 -41.62
C ALA A 52 -29.34 -16.28 -41.81
N GLU A 53 -29.28 -17.13 -42.84
CA GLU A 53 -28.06 -17.79 -43.28
C GLU A 53 -27.09 -16.75 -43.87
N PRO A 54 -25.81 -16.71 -43.46
CA PRO A 54 -24.86 -15.71 -43.96
C PRO A 54 -24.65 -15.89 -45.46
N ASP A 55 -24.99 -14.89 -46.28
CA ASP A 55 -24.72 -14.90 -47.71
C ASP A 55 -23.23 -14.57 -47.96
N PRO A 56 -22.40 -15.54 -48.39
CA PRO A 56 -20.98 -15.31 -48.60
C PRO A 56 -20.70 -14.47 -49.86
N ALA A 57 -21.67 -14.26 -50.75
CA ALA A 57 -21.50 -13.49 -51.98
C ALA A 57 -21.49 -11.97 -51.72
N ALA A 58 -22.13 -11.51 -50.64
CA ALA A 58 -22.18 -10.10 -50.26
C ALA A 58 -20.78 -9.51 -50.00
N LEU A 59 -19.83 -10.34 -49.54
CA LEU A 59 -18.46 -9.91 -49.28
C LEU A 59 -17.61 -9.80 -50.55
N GLN A 60 -17.98 -10.47 -51.65
CA GLN A 60 -17.22 -10.43 -52.90
C GLN A 60 -17.50 -9.15 -53.70
N GLN A 61 -18.66 -8.51 -53.49
CA GLN A 61 -19.01 -7.26 -54.17
C GLN A 61 -18.21 -6.04 -53.67
N PHE A 62 -17.57 -6.13 -52.49
CA PHE A 62 -16.77 -5.04 -51.93
C PHE A 62 -15.28 -5.08 -52.33
N VAL A 63 -14.83 -6.11 -53.04
CA VAL A 63 -13.38 -6.37 -53.23
C VAL A 63 -12.84 -5.85 -54.56
N GLU A 64 -13.68 -5.58 -55.56
CA GLU A 64 -13.22 -4.99 -56.83
C GLU A 64 -13.20 -3.46 -56.78
N THR A 65 -12.40 -2.90 -55.87
CA THR A 65 -12.00 -1.49 -55.99
C THR A 65 -10.82 -1.43 -56.97
N SER A 66 -11.05 -0.90 -58.17
CA SER A 66 -9.99 -0.65 -59.14
C SER A 66 -8.87 0.20 -58.52
N SER A 67 -7.62 0.00 -58.94
CA SER A 67 -6.43 0.51 -58.26
C SER A 67 -6.55 1.97 -57.81
N PRO A 68 -6.13 2.33 -56.58
CA PRO A 68 -6.36 3.66 -56.01
C PRO A 68 -5.73 4.78 -56.86
N LEU A 69 -4.67 4.48 -57.62
CA LEU A 69 -4.06 5.42 -58.56
C LEU A 69 -4.89 5.64 -59.83
N SER A 70 -5.52 4.59 -60.39
CA SER A 70 -6.40 4.76 -61.55
C SER A 70 -7.69 5.49 -61.19
N GLY A 71 -8.21 5.26 -59.97
CA GLY A 71 -9.37 5.98 -59.44
C GLY A 71 -9.11 7.47 -59.29
N LEU A 72 -7.99 7.85 -58.66
CA LEU A 72 -7.58 9.25 -58.51
C LEU A 72 -7.37 9.96 -59.85
N PHE A 73 -6.72 9.31 -60.82
CA PHE A 73 -6.55 9.90 -62.15
C PHE A 73 -7.87 10.09 -62.88
N GLY A 74 -8.82 9.17 -62.70
CA GLY A 74 -10.18 9.28 -63.20
C GLY A 74 -10.92 10.46 -62.60
N GLU A 75 -10.88 10.61 -61.28
CA GLU A 75 -11.51 11.73 -60.56
C GLU A 75 -10.91 13.08 -60.92
N ILE A 76 -9.58 13.18 -61.03
CA ILE A 76 -8.91 14.43 -61.47
C ILE A 76 -9.31 14.78 -62.90
N ARG A 77 -9.37 13.78 -63.80
CA ARG A 77 -9.81 13.99 -65.18
C ARG A 77 -11.27 14.45 -65.24
N GLU A 78 -12.16 13.81 -64.48
CA GLU A 78 -13.57 14.23 -64.40
C GLU A 78 -13.70 15.64 -63.83
N LEU A 79 -12.97 15.96 -62.76
CA LEU A 79 -12.98 17.29 -62.16
C LEU A 79 -12.54 18.36 -63.18
N ILE A 80 -11.46 18.11 -63.92
CA ILE A 80 -11.00 19.00 -64.98
C ILE A 80 -12.06 19.12 -66.08
N HIS A 81 -12.61 18.00 -66.52
CA HIS A 81 -13.62 17.99 -67.58
C HIS A 81 -14.88 18.76 -67.18
N ASP A 82 -15.41 18.55 -65.97
CA ASP A 82 -16.59 19.23 -65.45
C ASP A 82 -16.31 20.71 -65.16
N THR A 83 -15.06 21.08 -64.85
CA THR A 83 -14.64 22.49 -64.73
C THR A 83 -14.74 23.22 -66.08
N PHE A 84 -14.36 22.55 -67.17
CA PHE A 84 -14.43 23.14 -68.52
C PHE A 84 -15.79 22.96 -69.20
N HIS A 85 -16.58 21.97 -68.78
CA HIS A 85 -17.93 21.69 -69.31
C HIS A 85 -18.93 21.53 -68.14
N PRO A 86 -19.32 22.63 -67.45
CA PRO A 86 -20.22 22.55 -66.32
C PRO A 86 -21.59 22.02 -66.76
N ARG A 87 -22.02 20.88 -66.19
CA ARG A 87 -23.36 20.32 -66.40
C ARG A 87 -24.36 21.16 -65.60
N LYS A 88 -25.34 21.76 -66.29
CA LYS A 88 -26.42 22.51 -65.62
C LYS A 88 -27.46 21.52 -65.10
N ILE A 89 -27.53 21.38 -63.77
CA ILE A 89 -28.57 20.62 -63.09
C ILE A 89 -29.65 21.63 -62.70
N GLU A 90 -30.83 21.56 -63.32
CA GLU A 90 -31.96 22.42 -62.95
C GLU A 90 -32.67 21.85 -61.72
N SER A 91 -32.47 22.49 -60.57
CA SER A 91 -33.09 22.09 -59.30
C SER A 91 -34.46 22.76 -59.13
N THR A 92 -35.52 22.05 -59.51
CA THR A 92 -36.92 22.41 -59.19
C THR A 92 -37.28 21.87 -57.80
N VAL A 93 -36.88 22.56 -56.73
CA VAL A 93 -37.41 22.29 -55.39
C VAL A 93 -37.60 23.62 -54.67
N ALA A 94 -38.83 23.88 -54.22
CA ALA A 94 -39.18 25.07 -53.44
C ALA A 94 -38.39 25.10 -52.12
N PRO A 95 -37.92 26.28 -51.66
CA PRO A 95 -37.10 26.38 -50.47
C PRO A 95 -37.89 25.96 -49.23
N VAL A 96 -37.40 24.93 -48.55
CA VAL A 96 -37.85 24.53 -47.21
C VAL A 96 -37.17 25.47 -46.22
N GLU A 97 -37.95 26.13 -45.37
CA GLU A 97 -37.40 26.99 -44.32
C GLU A 97 -36.57 26.14 -43.35
N VAL A 98 -35.26 26.41 -43.30
CA VAL A 98 -34.34 25.78 -42.37
C VAL A 98 -34.16 26.72 -41.19
N ASP A 99 -34.51 26.25 -39.98
CA ASP A 99 -34.31 27.03 -38.76
C ASP A 99 -32.83 27.45 -38.61
N GLU A 100 -32.60 28.70 -38.20
CA GLU A 100 -31.26 29.27 -38.04
C GLU A 100 -30.42 28.44 -37.06
N ILE A 101 -29.36 27.83 -37.59
CA ILE A 101 -28.40 26.94 -36.88
C ILE A 101 -27.73 27.65 -35.68
N TRP A 102 -27.78 28.98 -35.64
CA TRP A 102 -27.14 29.84 -34.63
C TRP A 102 -28.13 30.59 -33.74
N SER A 103 -29.34 30.06 -33.56
CA SER A 103 -30.30 30.66 -32.62
C SER A 103 -29.75 30.64 -31.18
N LYS A 104 -29.79 31.79 -30.50
CA LYS A 104 -29.35 31.90 -29.10
C LYS A 104 -30.28 31.04 -28.24
N PRO A 105 -29.78 30.01 -27.53
CA PRO A 105 -30.65 29.16 -26.73
C PRO A 105 -31.30 30.00 -25.62
N LYS A 106 -32.63 29.99 -25.56
CA LYS A 106 -33.42 30.64 -24.49
C LYS A 106 -33.37 29.79 -23.21
N THR A 107 -32.17 29.56 -22.69
CA THR A 107 -31.92 28.67 -21.55
C THR A 107 -31.71 29.47 -20.27
N GLY A 108 -32.65 30.35 -19.91
CA GLY A 108 -32.55 31.16 -18.69
C GLY A 108 -32.53 30.28 -17.42
N LEU A 109 -33.57 29.47 -17.24
CA LEU A 109 -33.74 28.64 -16.05
C LEU A 109 -32.71 27.51 -15.90
N PRO A 110 -32.40 26.68 -16.92
CA PRO A 110 -31.43 25.60 -16.76
C PRO A 110 -30.00 26.10 -16.61
N ARG A 111 -29.65 27.27 -17.16
CA ARG A 111 -28.34 27.91 -16.96
C ARG A 111 -28.17 28.40 -15.53
N LEU A 112 -29.20 28.99 -14.93
CA LEU A 112 -29.18 29.41 -13.53
C LEU A 112 -29.06 28.20 -12.58
N LEU A 113 -29.76 27.11 -12.86
CA LEU A 113 -29.64 25.87 -12.10
C LEU A 113 -28.24 25.28 -12.20
N SER A 114 -27.66 25.24 -13.41
CA SER A 114 -26.30 24.75 -13.61
C SER A 114 -25.27 25.58 -12.83
N VAL A 115 -25.34 26.91 -12.91
CA VAL A 115 -24.46 27.80 -12.14
C VAL A 115 -24.67 27.61 -10.64
N GLY A 116 -25.93 27.50 -10.18
CA GLY A 116 -26.25 27.25 -8.77
C GLY A 116 -25.63 25.97 -8.23
N VAL A 117 -25.68 24.88 -8.99
CA VAL A 117 -25.04 23.61 -8.62
C VAL A 117 -23.51 23.74 -8.55
N HIS A 118 -22.89 24.44 -9.50
CA HIS A 118 -21.43 24.67 -9.45
C HIS A 118 -21.03 25.51 -8.23
N VAL A 119 -21.79 26.57 -7.91
CA VAL A 119 -21.56 27.39 -6.71
C VAL A 119 -21.73 26.58 -5.43
N LEU A 120 -22.74 25.69 -5.37
CA LEU A 120 -22.95 24.80 -4.23
C LEU A 120 -21.75 23.85 -4.02
N ILE A 121 -21.23 23.24 -5.10
CA ILE A 121 -20.09 22.34 -5.03
C ILE A 121 -18.84 23.07 -4.55
N VAL A 122 -18.57 24.27 -5.07
CA VAL A 122 -17.44 25.10 -4.64
C VAL A 122 -17.60 25.50 -3.18
N ALA A 123 -18.79 25.89 -2.75
CA ALA A 123 -19.06 26.23 -1.36
C ALA A 123 -18.80 25.03 -0.42
N LEU A 124 -19.26 23.83 -0.79
CA LEU A 124 -19.02 22.60 -0.03
C LEU A 124 -17.55 22.21 0.01
N ALA A 125 -16.80 22.40 -1.08
CA ALA A 125 -15.36 22.15 -1.12
C ALA A 125 -14.55 23.09 -0.21
N LEU A 126 -15.07 24.29 0.07
CA LEU A 126 -14.43 25.28 0.95
C LEU A 126 -14.76 25.10 2.43
N VAL A 127 -15.83 24.36 2.78
CA VAL A 127 -16.19 24.03 4.18
C VAL A 127 -15.02 23.46 5.00
N PRO A 128 -14.27 22.44 4.56
CA PRO A 128 -13.15 21.89 5.35
C PRO A 128 -12.02 22.90 5.62
N TRP A 129 -11.90 23.95 4.81
CA TRP A 129 -10.93 25.03 5.03
C TRP A 129 -11.42 26.06 6.06
N ALA A 130 -12.73 26.31 6.12
CA ALA A 130 -13.36 27.19 7.09
C ALA A 130 -13.57 26.53 8.46
N THR A 131 -13.72 25.20 8.49
CA THR A 131 -13.91 24.39 9.70
C THR A 131 -12.66 23.58 10.04
N GLN A 132 -11.46 24.10 9.76
CA GLN A 132 -10.25 23.48 10.29
C GLN A 132 -10.45 23.34 11.80
N PRO A 133 -10.39 22.12 12.36
CA PRO A 133 -10.47 21.97 13.80
C PRO A 133 -9.31 22.78 14.35
N THR A 134 -9.61 23.82 15.12
CA THR A 134 -8.63 24.38 16.04
C THR A 134 -8.17 23.19 16.85
N ILE A 135 -6.93 22.75 16.61
CA ILE A 135 -6.28 21.77 17.47
C ILE A 135 -6.25 22.48 18.82
N THR A 136 -7.24 22.19 19.66
CA THR A 136 -7.15 22.50 21.07
C THR A 136 -5.88 21.80 21.49
N LYS A 137 -4.85 22.59 21.86
CA LYS A 137 -3.68 22.03 22.53
C LYS A 137 -4.25 21.14 23.61
N ALA A 138 -3.96 19.84 23.51
CA ALA A 138 -4.50 18.86 24.44
C ALA A 138 -4.28 19.45 25.83
N ASN A 139 -5.38 19.73 26.53
CA ASN A 139 -5.29 20.21 27.89
C ASN A 139 -4.49 19.12 28.58
N GLU A 140 -3.29 19.47 29.04
CA GLU A 140 -2.37 18.53 29.65
C GLU A 140 -3.08 17.99 30.89
N THR A 141 -3.83 16.90 30.71
CA THR A 141 -4.10 15.99 31.78
C THR A 141 -2.72 15.52 32.16
N ALA A 142 -2.16 16.18 33.17
CA ALA A 142 -1.07 15.65 33.96
C ALA A 142 -1.63 14.38 34.62
N VAL A 143 -1.75 13.33 33.80
CA VAL A 143 -1.66 11.97 34.29
C VAL A 143 -0.29 11.96 34.91
N LEU A 144 -0.26 12.10 36.23
CA LEU A 144 0.91 11.82 37.03
C LEU A 144 1.10 10.31 36.89
N VAL A 145 1.56 9.89 35.72
CA VAL A 145 2.15 8.58 35.54
C VAL A 145 3.28 8.63 36.54
N TYR A 146 3.15 7.83 37.60
CA TYR A 146 4.29 7.46 38.41
C TYR A 146 5.21 6.68 37.49
N MET A 147 5.91 7.41 36.63
CA MET A 147 7.18 6.97 36.08
C MET A 147 8.05 6.93 37.32
N PRO A 148 8.50 5.75 37.80
CA PRO A 148 9.59 5.76 38.76
C PRO A 148 10.63 6.65 38.11
N SER A 149 10.93 7.80 38.74
CA SER A 149 11.91 8.74 38.23
C SER A 149 13.08 7.89 37.78
N ASP A 150 13.39 7.93 36.48
CA ASP A 150 14.59 7.28 35.97
C ASP A 150 15.66 7.69 36.97
N LEU A 151 16.21 6.73 37.71
CA LEU A 151 17.36 7.01 38.53
C LEU A 151 18.43 7.36 37.52
N VAL A 152 18.48 8.64 37.14
CA VAL A 152 19.57 9.25 36.41
C VAL A 152 20.66 9.31 37.45
N LEU A 153 21.28 8.15 37.62
CA LEU A 153 22.46 7.97 38.41
C LEU A 153 23.48 8.86 37.69
N ASN A 154 23.74 10.03 38.26
CA ASN A 154 24.74 10.95 37.79
C ASN A 154 26.10 10.29 38.06
N LEU A 155 26.45 9.31 37.24
CA LEU A 155 27.74 8.66 37.28
C LEU A 155 28.76 9.72 36.90
N PRO A 156 29.86 9.88 37.67
CA PRO A 156 30.98 10.64 37.17
C PRO A 156 31.40 10.01 35.83
N GLN A 157 31.42 10.83 34.77
CA GLN A 157 31.98 10.44 33.48
C GLN A 157 33.48 10.24 33.68
N THR A 158 33.85 9.06 34.13
CA THR A 158 35.24 8.64 34.25
C THR A 158 35.71 8.18 32.87
N ASP A 159 36.97 8.46 32.54
CA ASP A 159 37.60 8.04 31.27
C ASP A 159 37.74 6.51 31.13
N ASP A 160 37.27 5.75 32.12
CA ASP A 160 37.25 4.29 32.08
C ASP A 160 36.23 3.82 31.04
N LYS A 161 36.74 3.59 29.83
CA LYS A 161 35.98 3.06 28.71
C LYS A 161 35.44 1.67 29.07
N SER A 162 34.15 1.48 28.86
CA SER A 162 33.58 0.13 28.81
C SER A 162 34.30 -0.64 27.71
N GLY A 163 34.62 -1.90 28.01
CA GLY A 163 35.34 -2.79 27.12
C GLY A 163 34.54 -4.05 26.88
N GLY A 164 35.06 -4.86 25.96
CA GLY A 164 34.45 -6.09 25.52
C GLY A 164 33.94 -6.01 24.10
N GLY A 165 33.29 -7.08 23.70
CA GLY A 165 32.79 -7.26 22.36
C GLY A 165 32.24 -8.66 22.21
N GLY A 166 31.89 -9.03 21.01
CA GLY A 166 31.32 -10.32 20.78
C GLY A 166 31.16 -10.61 19.30
N GLY A 167 30.93 -11.87 19.03
CA GLY A 167 30.84 -12.36 17.69
C GLY A 167 30.23 -13.73 17.69
N GLY A 168 29.99 -14.20 16.48
CA GLY A 168 29.21 -15.40 16.27
C GLY A 168 29.15 -15.75 14.81
N GLY A 169 28.27 -16.68 14.50
CA GLY A 169 27.93 -17.14 13.18
C GLY A 169 27.48 -18.60 13.21
N LYS A 170 27.05 -19.07 12.04
CA LYS A 170 26.54 -20.44 11.86
C LYS A 170 27.32 -21.22 10.80
N LYS A 171 28.59 -20.89 10.60
CA LYS A 171 29.46 -21.48 9.56
C LYS A 171 28.88 -21.36 8.15
N GLN A 172 28.17 -20.26 7.88
CA GLN A 172 27.64 -19.99 6.55
C GLN A 172 28.76 -19.44 5.65
N LEU A 173 28.79 -19.84 4.36
CA LEU A 173 29.80 -19.34 3.41
C LEU A 173 29.60 -17.87 3.06
N THR A 174 28.37 -17.38 3.20
CA THR A 174 27.99 -15.98 2.97
C THR A 174 28.43 -15.11 4.14
N PRO A 175 28.82 -13.84 3.88
CA PRO A 175 29.14 -12.90 4.95
C PRO A 175 27.89 -12.54 5.78
N PRO A 176 28.06 -12.03 7.01
CA PRO A 176 26.96 -11.55 7.83
C PRO A 176 26.15 -10.47 7.11
N SER A 177 24.82 -10.57 7.16
CA SER A 177 23.94 -9.58 6.54
C SER A 177 23.88 -8.29 7.34
N LEU A 178 23.81 -7.16 6.64
CA LEU A 178 23.56 -5.85 7.22
C LEU A 178 22.22 -5.82 7.94
N GLY A 179 22.19 -5.38 9.20
CA GLY A 179 20.94 -5.27 9.95
C GLY A 179 21.08 -4.47 11.23
N LYS A 180 19.94 -4.34 11.93
CA LYS A 180 19.86 -3.68 13.22
C LYS A 180 20.37 -4.62 14.32
N LEU A 181 21.03 -4.05 15.34
CA LEU A 181 21.44 -4.81 16.51
C LEU A 181 20.25 -5.22 17.39
N PRO A 182 20.33 -6.38 18.06
CA PRO A 182 19.33 -6.80 19.04
C PRO A 182 19.38 -5.91 20.28
N LYS A 183 18.36 -6.03 21.13
CA LYS A 183 18.31 -5.31 22.40
C LYS A 183 19.47 -5.72 23.31
N ALA A 184 20.08 -4.75 23.97
CA ALA A 184 21.07 -4.98 25.02
C ALA A 184 20.38 -5.50 26.29
N ALA A 185 20.95 -6.54 26.89
CA ALA A 185 20.49 -7.13 28.14
C ALA A 185 21.67 -7.66 28.96
N ASP A 186 21.49 -7.82 30.27
CA ASP A 186 22.55 -8.37 31.13
C ASP A 186 22.76 -9.88 30.92
N LYS A 187 21.73 -10.56 30.42
CA LYS A 187 21.75 -11.99 30.10
C LYS A 187 21.11 -12.27 28.76
N GLN A 188 21.72 -13.18 28.02
CA GLN A 188 21.22 -13.68 26.75
C GLN A 188 20.55 -15.04 26.92
N PHE A 189 19.28 -15.12 26.57
CA PHE A 189 18.52 -16.38 26.51
C PHE A 189 18.58 -17.00 25.12
N VAL A 190 18.35 -16.18 24.09
CA VAL A 190 18.36 -16.59 22.68
C VAL A 190 19.41 -15.76 21.95
N PRO A 191 20.35 -16.40 21.23
CA PRO A 191 21.30 -15.69 20.39
C PRO A 191 20.61 -15.02 19.20
N PRO A 192 21.15 -13.90 18.70
CA PRO A 192 20.61 -13.22 17.54
C PRO A 192 20.78 -14.03 16.26
N ASP A 193 19.76 -13.96 15.43
CA ASP A 193 19.65 -14.65 14.14
C ASP A 193 19.00 -13.71 13.12
N PRO A 194 19.60 -13.48 11.94
CA PRO A 194 18.98 -12.67 10.91
C PRO A 194 17.86 -13.43 10.19
N GLU A 195 17.86 -14.77 10.23
CA GLU A 195 16.74 -15.57 9.72
C GLU A 195 15.54 -15.47 10.69
N PRO A 196 14.32 -15.31 10.18
CA PRO A 196 13.13 -15.33 11.02
C PRO A 196 12.94 -16.70 11.69
N PRO A 197 12.22 -16.76 12.83
CA PRO A 197 11.93 -18.00 13.51
C PRO A 197 11.28 -19.03 12.58
N LYS A 198 11.83 -20.26 12.56
CA LYS A 198 11.34 -21.34 11.69
C LYS A 198 10.05 -21.99 12.21
N ASN A 199 9.74 -21.82 13.50
CA ASN A 199 8.53 -22.36 14.09
C ASN A 199 7.36 -21.36 13.91
N PRO A 200 6.29 -21.72 13.19
CA PRO A 200 5.15 -20.83 12.95
C PRO A 200 4.31 -20.53 14.20
N ASP A 201 4.30 -21.43 15.20
CA ASP A 201 3.52 -21.27 16.43
C ASP A 201 4.34 -21.66 17.68
N PRO A 202 5.18 -20.75 18.20
CA PRO A 202 5.97 -20.99 19.40
C PRO A 202 5.13 -20.83 20.68
N THR A 203 5.13 -21.87 21.53
CA THR A 203 4.49 -21.81 22.87
C THR A 203 5.10 -20.73 23.78
N LEU A 204 6.38 -20.40 23.58
CA LEU A 204 7.09 -19.34 24.32
C LEU A 204 7.91 -18.50 23.34
N ILE A 205 7.56 -17.23 23.23
CA ILE A 205 8.30 -16.24 22.43
C ILE A 205 9.36 -15.60 23.32
N VAL A 206 10.62 -15.66 22.89
CA VAL A 206 11.74 -15.01 23.57
C VAL A 206 12.46 -14.13 22.56
N GLU A 207 12.69 -12.88 22.92
CA GLU A 207 13.40 -11.93 22.07
C GLU A 207 14.91 -12.22 22.04
N PRO A 208 15.57 -12.13 20.87
CA PRO A 208 17.01 -12.22 20.79
C PRO A 208 17.66 -10.99 21.42
N THR A 209 18.72 -11.21 22.20
CA THR A 209 19.46 -10.14 22.89
C THR A 209 20.96 -10.30 22.73
N VAL A 210 21.70 -9.22 22.95
CA VAL A 210 23.16 -9.22 23.11
C VAL A 210 23.50 -8.86 24.55
N VAL A 211 24.58 -9.45 25.06
CA VAL A 211 25.04 -9.14 26.42
C VAL A 211 25.79 -7.83 26.38
N ALA A 212 25.13 -6.76 26.77
CA ALA A 212 25.72 -5.42 26.88
C ALA A 212 24.96 -4.64 27.96
N PRO A 213 25.61 -3.65 28.61
CA PRO A 213 24.91 -2.77 29.55
C PRO A 213 23.70 -2.13 28.86
N GLN A 214 22.54 -2.11 29.50
CA GLN A 214 21.30 -1.60 28.89
C GLN A 214 21.37 -0.12 28.53
N LEU A 215 22.23 0.64 29.24
CA LEU A 215 22.52 2.05 28.98
C LEU A 215 23.66 2.26 27.96
N ALA A 216 24.22 1.18 27.39
CA ALA A 216 25.27 1.29 26.38
C ALA A 216 24.70 1.89 25.09
N GLN A 217 25.40 2.90 24.56
CA GLN A 217 25.10 3.47 23.26
C GLN A 217 25.65 2.56 22.16
N LEU A 218 24.85 1.57 21.77
CA LEU A 218 25.18 0.69 20.64
C LEU A 218 24.89 1.38 19.30
N PRO A 219 25.63 1.01 18.22
CA PRO A 219 25.33 1.50 16.87
C PRO A 219 23.88 1.19 16.47
N GLN A 220 23.11 2.24 16.15
CA GLN A 220 21.72 2.08 15.72
C GLN A 220 21.61 2.26 14.21
N VAL A 221 21.02 1.26 13.55
CA VAL A 221 20.70 1.29 12.12
C VAL A 221 19.18 1.14 11.98
N ASN A 222 18.57 1.98 11.13
CA ASN A 222 17.12 1.99 10.89
C ASN A 222 16.73 0.88 9.90
N LEU A 223 16.86 -0.37 10.34
CA LEU A 223 16.45 -1.56 9.59
C LEU A 223 15.51 -2.42 10.46
N LEU A 224 14.57 -3.11 9.82
CA LEU A 224 13.65 -4.02 10.51
C LEU A 224 14.34 -5.37 10.82
N ASN A 225 15.20 -5.83 9.91
CA ASN A 225 15.86 -7.11 10.03
C ASN A 225 17.05 -7.03 10.98
N LEU A 226 17.24 -8.13 11.72
CA LEU A 226 18.39 -8.29 12.60
C LEU A 226 19.64 -8.56 11.78
N GLY A 227 20.79 -8.06 12.22
CA GLY A 227 22.05 -8.26 11.53
C GLY A 227 23.21 -7.58 12.21
N ASP A 228 24.34 -7.56 11.50
CA ASP A 228 25.52 -6.80 11.91
C ASP A 228 25.47 -5.41 11.24
N PRO A 229 25.53 -4.29 11.99
CA PRO A 229 25.66 -2.95 11.40
C PRO A 229 26.87 -2.77 10.46
N ALA A 230 27.92 -3.57 10.65
CA ALA A 230 29.10 -3.60 9.78
C ALA A 230 29.01 -4.69 8.69
N GLY A 231 27.86 -5.38 8.59
CA GLY A 231 27.60 -6.45 7.63
C GLY A 231 27.39 -5.99 6.20
N VAL A 232 27.18 -6.95 5.30
CA VAL A 232 27.01 -6.72 3.87
C VAL A 232 25.53 -6.72 3.49
N VAL A 233 25.12 -5.83 2.58
CA VAL A 233 23.76 -5.83 2.04
C VAL A 233 23.52 -7.13 1.27
N GLY A 234 22.49 -7.89 1.66
CA GLY A 234 22.21 -9.18 1.06
C GLY A 234 21.06 -9.93 1.75
N PRO A 235 20.81 -11.19 1.34
CA PRO A 235 19.86 -12.04 2.05
C PRO A 235 20.31 -12.26 3.51
N PRO A 236 19.37 -12.55 4.43
CA PRO A 236 19.69 -12.83 5.83
C PRO A 236 20.77 -13.90 5.97
N SER A 237 21.89 -13.56 6.61
CA SER A 237 22.99 -14.50 6.85
C SER A 237 23.68 -14.23 8.18
N SER A 238 23.86 -15.29 8.97
CA SER A 238 24.57 -15.27 10.24
C SER A 238 26.10 -15.16 10.06
N GLY A 239 26.63 -15.40 8.86
CA GLY A 239 28.07 -15.34 8.60
C GLY A 239 28.87 -16.63 8.89
N PRO A 240 30.17 -16.61 8.57
CA PRO A 240 31.08 -17.76 8.64
C PRO A 240 31.56 -18.11 10.05
N GLY A 241 31.29 -17.27 11.05
CA GLY A 241 31.69 -17.53 12.43
C GLY A 241 31.00 -18.74 13.05
N VAL A 242 31.23 -18.96 14.35
CA VAL A 242 30.79 -20.17 15.06
C VAL A 242 30.10 -19.88 16.39
N GLY A 243 29.26 -20.81 16.87
CA GLY A 243 28.64 -20.74 18.20
C GLY A 243 27.21 -20.18 18.24
N GLY A 244 26.67 -19.75 17.08
CA GLY A 244 25.41 -19.00 16.97
C GLY A 244 25.67 -17.50 16.88
N GLY A 245 24.65 -16.66 16.89
CA GLY A 245 24.84 -15.22 16.70
C GLY A 245 25.09 -14.83 15.24
N ILE A 246 25.63 -13.64 15.04
CA ILE A 246 25.82 -13.03 13.71
C ILE A 246 27.26 -12.52 13.60
N GLY A 247 28.02 -12.91 12.58
CA GLY A 247 29.38 -12.42 12.42
C GLY A 247 30.38 -13.40 11.80
N THR A 248 31.64 -13.04 11.94
CA THR A 248 32.80 -13.86 11.55
C THR A 248 33.52 -14.46 12.76
N GLY A 249 33.18 -14.01 13.98
CA GLY A 249 33.83 -14.38 15.23
C GLY A 249 33.34 -15.70 15.83
N SER A 250 33.42 -15.82 17.16
CA SER A 250 33.01 -17.03 17.88
C SER A 250 32.21 -16.74 19.14
N GLY A 251 31.04 -17.35 19.30
CA GLY A 251 30.19 -17.12 20.45
C GLY A 251 28.73 -16.94 20.04
N ARG A 252 28.05 -16.00 20.70
CA ARG A 252 26.62 -15.76 20.52
C ARG A 252 26.30 -14.29 20.31
N GLY A 253 27.32 -13.48 20.05
CA GLY A 253 27.21 -12.04 19.91
C GLY A 253 26.96 -11.61 18.47
N VAL A 254 27.24 -10.33 18.21
CA VAL A 254 27.23 -9.76 16.85
C VAL A 254 28.59 -9.16 16.52
N GLY A 255 29.27 -9.65 15.49
CA GLY A 255 30.54 -9.11 14.99
C GLY A 255 31.69 -10.12 14.87
N GLU A 256 32.92 -9.61 14.84
CA GLU A 256 34.15 -10.39 14.66
C GLU A 256 34.80 -10.88 15.96
N GLY A 257 34.33 -10.40 17.12
CA GLY A 257 34.88 -10.73 18.42
C GLY A 257 34.52 -12.13 18.93
N LYS A 258 34.72 -12.35 20.23
CA LYS A 258 34.37 -13.59 20.90
C LYS A 258 33.38 -13.37 22.04
N GLY A 259 32.31 -14.14 22.09
CA GLY A 259 31.32 -14.06 23.16
C GLY A 259 30.02 -13.33 22.78
N PRO A 260 29.13 -13.08 23.77
CA PRO A 260 27.78 -12.58 23.53
C PRO A 260 27.63 -11.05 23.33
N GLY A 261 28.70 -10.27 23.39
CA GLY A 261 28.69 -8.82 23.16
C GLY A 261 28.58 -8.41 21.68
N VAL A 262 28.99 -7.19 21.37
CA VAL A 262 28.95 -6.61 20.03
C VAL A 262 30.32 -6.08 19.62
N GLY A 263 30.78 -6.44 18.42
CA GLY A 263 31.99 -5.91 17.81
C GLY A 263 33.29 -6.63 18.24
N PRO A 264 34.47 -6.06 17.93
CA PRO A 264 35.74 -6.65 18.32
C PRO A 264 35.87 -6.74 19.84
N GLY A 265 36.61 -7.74 20.35
CA GLY A 265 36.81 -7.97 21.78
C GLY A 265 36.37 -9.34 22.26
N GLU A 266 36.36 -9.56 23.57
CA GLU A 266 35.95 -10.81 24.21
C GLU A 266 34.98 -10.57 25.39
N GLY A 267 33.87 -11.32 25.41
CA GLY A 267 32.90 -11.35 26.50
C GLY A 267 31.56 -10.70 26.13
N GLY A 268 31.01 -9.90 27.04
CA GLY A 268 29.87 -9.00 26.77
C GLY A 268 30.35 -7.61 26.36
N GLY A 269 29.45 -6.65 26.28
CA GLY A 269 29.76 -5.24 26.04
C GLY A 269 30.07 -4.91 24.59
N PHE A 270 30.69 -3.74 24.41
CA PHE A 270 31.08 -3.15 23.13
C PHE A 270 32.32 -2.28 23.36
N GLY A 271 33.20 -2.14 22.37
CA GLY A 271 34.33 -1.21 22.42
C GLY A 271 35.74 -1.83 22.34
N GLY A 272 35.87 -3.16 22.23
CA GLY A 272 37.16 -3.83 22.11
C GLY A 272 37.71 -4.38 23.43
N GLY A 273 38.69 -5.28 23.33
CA GLY A 273 39.36 -5.86 24.49
C GLY A 273 38.47 -6.81 25.30
N VAL A 274 38.82 -7.05 26.56
CA VAL A 274 38.06 -7.93 27.46
C VAL A 274 36.91 -7.17 28.11
N PHE A 275 35.77 -7.83 28.31
CA PHE A 275 34.58 -7.24 28.93
C PHE A 275 34.89 -6.54 30.25
N ARG A 276 34.54 -5.26 30.30
CA ARG A 276 34.58 -4.40 31.48
C ARG A 276 33.38 -3.48 31.46
N VAL A 277 32.69 -3.36 32.60
CA VAL A 277 31.52 -2.49 32.72
C VAL A 277 31.89 -1.03 32.40
N GLY A 278 33.09 -0.58 32.82
CA GLY A 278 33.55 0.79 32.62
C GLY A 278 32.78 1.79 33.47
N GLY A 279 33.03 3.08 33.27
CA GLY A 279 32.27 4.16 33.90
C GLY A 279 32.43 4.25 35.42
N GLY A 280 33.51 3.72 35.99
CA GLY A 280 33.81 3.80 37.42
C GLY A 280 32.83 3.03 38.33
N VAL A 281 32.04 2.12 37.76
CA VAL A 281 31.08 1.30 38.50
C VAL A 281 31.51 -0.16 38.59
N THR A 282 31.26 -0.75 39.75
CA THR A 282 31.44 -2.19 39.98
C THR A 282 30.10 -2.92 39.87
N PRO A 283 30.08 -4.17 39.36
CA PRO A 283 28.86 -4.96 39.35
C PRO A 283 28.32 -5.14 40.78
N PRO A 284 26.99 -5.12 40.99
CA PRO A 284 26.40 -5.26 42.31
C PRO A 284 26.75 -6.62 42.91
N SER A 285 27.24 -6.62 44.15
CA SER A 285 27.47 -7.83 44.93
C SER A 285 26.33 -8.07 45.90
N VAL A 286 25.95 -9.33 46.11
CA VAL A 286 24.94 -9.70 47.10
C VAL A 286 25.47 -9.43 48.51
N ILE A 287 24.91 -8.44 49.20
CA ILE A 287 25.28 -8.12 50.59
C ILE A 287 24.63 -9.10 51.56
N GLN A 288 23.37 -9.48 51.30
CA GLN A 288 22.62 -10.40 52.15
C GLN A 288 21.70 -11.28 51.29
N ARG A 289 21.84 -12.60 51.42
CA ARG A 289 20.92 -13.58 50.83
C ARG A 289 20.24 -14.36 51.95
N ILE A 290 18.94 -14.14 52.11
CA ILE A 290 18.12 -14.93 53.05
C ILE A 290 17.60 -16.14 52.27
N GLU A 291 18.03 -17.33 52.66
CA GLU A 291 17.50 -18.56 52.06
C GLU A 291 16.10 -18.84 52.64
N PRO A 292 15.11 -19.16 51.79
CA PRO A 292 13.77 -19.48 52.27
C PRO A 292 13.83 -20.72 53.16
N GLN A 293 13.27 -20.60 54.37
CA GLN A 293 13.12 -21.74 55.27
C GLN A 293 11.87 -22.52 54.88
N TYR A 294 12.03 -23.61 54.13
CA TYR A 294 10.94 -24.55 53.85
C TYR A 294 10.87 -25.61 54.96
N SER A 295 9.65 -25.97 55.38
CA SER A 295 9.43 -27.13 56.24
C SER A 295 9.74 -28.44 55.49
N GLU A 296 10.07 -29.51 56.21
CA GLU A 296 10.34 -30.83 55.60
C GLU A 296 9.12 -31.37 54.84
N GLU A 297 7.91 -31.04 55.31
CA GLU A 297 6.64 -31.37 54.63
C GLU A 297 6.55 -30.67 53.27
N ALA A 298 6.90 -29.37 53.20
CA ALA A 298 6.91 -28.60 51.96
C ALA A 298 7.95 -29.12 50.97
N ARG A 299 9.13 -29.52 51.47
CA ARG A 299 10.20 -30.12 50.65
C ARG A 299 9.78 -31.48 50.08
N LYS A 300 9.10 -32.31 50.88
CA LYS A 300 8.54 -33.60 50.43
C LYS A 300 7.42 -33.44 49.40
N ALA A 301 6.60 -32.41 49.57
CA ALA A 301 5.50 -32.08 48.66
C ALA A 301 5.93 -31.28 47.41
N ARG A 302 7.22 -30.92 47.29
CA ARG A 302 7.76 -30.09 46.19
C ARG A 302 7.01 -28.77 46.00
N TYR A 303 6.51 -28.19 47.09
CA TYR A 303 5.94 -26.86 47.04
C TYR A 303 7.05 -25.85 46.73
N GLN A 304 6.76 -24.97 45.78
CA GLN A 304 7.64 -23.89 45.35
C GLN A 304 7.01 -22.59 45.87
N GLY A 305 7.83 -21.71 46.44
CA GLY A 305 7.44 -20.38 46.90
C GLY A 305 8.06 -19.30 46.03
#